data_AF-A0A1H9YAT1-F1
#
_entry.id   AF-A0A1H9YAT1-F1
#
_cell.length_a   1.000
_cell.length_b   1.000
_cell.length_c   1.000
_cell.angle_alpha   90.00
_cell.angle_beta   90.00
_cell.angle_gamma   90.00
#
_symmetry.space_group_name_H-M   'P 1'
#
loop_
_entity.id
_entity.type
_entity.pdbx_description
1 polymer ?
#
loop_
_entity_poly.entity_id
_entity_poly.type
_entity_poly.pdbx_seq_one_letter_code
_entity_poly.pdbx_strand_id
1 'polypeptide(L)'
;MRDLGTLLGGNGSQANDINDIGQVVGYSYTAEGYYHAFITGPDGEGMTDLNSLVDLPQGMVLVKAMDINNRGQVIAIAIPTTIPNLKPMP
;
A
#
# COMPACT_ATOMS: atom_id res chain seq x y z
N MET A 1 13.39 13.08 7.36
CA MET A 1 13.11 12.04 6.35
C MET A 1 13.24 10.70 7.05
N ARG A 2 12.19 9.87 7.03
CA ARG A 2 12.13 8.58 7.71
C ARG A 2 12.00 7.49 6.64
N ASP A 3 12.77 6.42 6.81
CA ASP A 3 12.61 5.21 6.00
C ASP A 3 11.34 4.48 6.45
N LEU A 4 10.46 4.17 5.51
CA LEU A 4 9.21 3.45 5.74
C LEU A 4 9.40 1.93 5.69
N GLY A 5 10.51 1.46 5.10
CA GLY A 5 10.76 0.06 4.82
C GLY A 5 9.93 -0.48 3.66
N THR A 6 9.77 -1.81 3.65
CA THR A 6 9.05 -2.54 2.61
C THR A 6 8.08 -3.53 3.23
N LEU A 7 7.00 -3.82 2.51
CA LEU A 7 6.00 -4.79 2.92
C LEU A 7 6.47 -6.21 2.57
N LEU A 8 6.25 -7.17 3.48
CA LEU A 8 6.43 -8.61 3.22
C LEU A 8 7.77 -8.99 2.59
N GLY A 9 8.86 -8.27 2.90
CA GLY A 9 10.19 -8.57 2.39
C GLY A 9 10.42 -8.20 0.92
N GLY A 10 9.57 -7.36 0.33
CA GLY A 10 9.81 -6.82 -1.00
C GLY A 10 10.99 -5.85 -1.05
N ASN A 11 11.35 -5.43 -2.25
CA ASN A 11 12.56 -4.68 -2.54
C ASN A 11 12.37 -3.15 -2.63
N GLY A 12 11.16 -2.64 -2.39
CA GLY A 12 10.91 -1.20 -2.39
C GLY A 12 9.48 -0.81 -2.04
N SER A 13 9.30 0.49 -1.85
CA SER A 13 8.00 1.12 -1.62
C SER A 13 8.01 2.53 -2.22
N GLN A 14 6.82 3.05 -2.53
CA GLN A 14 6.62 4.42 -2.94
C GLN A 14 5.44 5.02 -2.17
N ALA A 15 5.73 6.12 -1.47
CA ALA A 15 4.71 6.97 -0.86
C ALA A 15 4.01 7.80 -1.93
N ASN A 16 2.68 7.91 -1.86
CA ASN A 16 1.88 8.77 -2.72
C ASN A 16 1.34 9.99 -1.98
N ASP A 17 0.98 9.84 -0.70
CA ASP A 17 0.40 10.93 0.09
C ASP A 17 0.61 10.75 1.61
N ILE A 18 0.46 11.83 2.38
CA ILE A 18 0.66 11.88 3.85
C ILE A 18 -0.33 12.84 4.51
N ASN A 19 -0.87 12.46 5.68
CA ASN A 19 -1.76 13.33 6.46
C ASN A 19 -1.06 14.07 7.62
N ASP A 20 -1.77 14.97 8.32
CA ASP A 20 -1.21 15.86 9.34
C ASP A 20 -0.56 15.16 10.55
N ILE A 21 -0.97 13.92 10.85
CA ILE A 21 -0.37 13.12 11.94
C ILE A 21 0.75 12.19 11.43
N GLY A 22 1.15 12.35 10.17
CA GLY A 22 2.26 11.63 9.58
C GLY A 22 1.93 10.20 9.11
N GLN A 23 0.66 9.84 8.94
CA GLN A 23 0.33 8.57 8.28
C GLN A 23 0.60 8.70 6.79
N VAL A 24 1.40 7.78 6.25
CA VAL A 24 1.76 7.74 4.83
C VAL A 24 0.99 6.63 4.15
N VAL A 25 0.48 6.90 2.95
CA VAL A 25 -0.12 5.88 2.08
C VAL A 25 0.67 5.73 0.78
N GLY A 26 0.62 4.54 0.20
CA GLY A 26 1.33 4.27 -1.03
C GLY A 26 1.15 2.86 -1.55
N TYR A 27 2.19 2.35 -2.21
CA TYR A 27 2.31 0.94 -2.55
C TYR A 27 3.69 0.41 -2.20
N SER A 28 3.77 -0.88 -1.92
CA SER A 28 5.02 -1.60 -1.73
C SER A 28 5.03 -2.88 -2.56
N TYR A 29 6.22 -3.27 -3.01
CA TYR A 29 6.42 -4.58 -3.61
C TYR A 29 6.33 -5.65 -2.51
N THR A 30 5.68 -6.78 -2.79
CA THR A 30 5.81 -7.98 -1.97
C THR A 30 7.07 -8.76 -2.36
N ALA A 31 7.42 -9.81 -1.60
CA ALA A 31 8.54 -10.70 -1.96
C ALA A 31 8.35 -11.37 -3.33
N GLU A 32 7.12 -11.62 -3.74
CA GLU A 32 6.76 -12.19 -5.06
C GLU A 32 6.79 -11.13 -6.18
N GLY A 33 7.01 -9.86 -5.81
CA GLY A 33 7.09 -8.72 -6.70
C GLY A 33 5.74 -8.08 -7.02
N TYR A 34 4.64 -8.44 -6.37
CA TYR A 34 3.34 -7.78 -6.61
C TYR A 34 3.23 -6.45 -5.88
N TYR A 35 2.35 -5.57 -6.36
CA TYR A 35 2.02 -4.32 -5.69
C TYR A 35 0.94 -4.52 -4.63
N HIS A 36 1.21 -4.11 -3.40
CA HIS A 36 0.21 -4.04 -2.35
C HIS A 36 0.09 -2.60 -1.85
N ALA A 37 -1.15 -2.12 -1.69
CA ALA A 37 -1.42 -0.83 -1.09
C ALA A 37 -1.08 -0.86 0.40
N PHE A 38 -0.37 0.15 0.90
CA PHE A 38 -0.04 0.24 2.33
C PHE A 38 -0.53 1.55 2.96
N ILE A 39 -0.66 1.51 4.27
CA ILE A 39 -0.76 2.68 5.16
C ILE A 39 0.22 2.51 6.33
N THR A 40 0.78 3.61 6.85
CA THR A 40 1.53 3.59 8.12
C THR A 40 0.71 4.09 9.31
N GLY A 41 1.18 3.79 10.52
CA GLY A 41 0.82 4.53 11.72
C GLY A 41 1.30 5.99 11.68
N PRO A 42 0.95 6.77 12.72
CA PRO A 42 1.43 8.15 12.88
C PRO A 42 2.96 8.25 12.76
N ASP A 43 3.44 9.40 12.31
CA ASP A 43 4.88 9.67 12.09
C ASP A 43 5.59 8.63 11.20
N GLY A 44 4.88 7.96 10.30
CA GLY A 44 5.43 6.90 9.44
C GLY A 44 5.72 5.59 10.18
N GLU A 45 5.14 5.36 11.35
CA GLU A 45 5.44 4.18 12.17
C GLU A 45 4.74 2.93 11.64
N GLY A 46 5.53 1.94 11.22
CA GLY A 46 5.06 0.60 10.86
C GLY A 46 4.26 0.61 9.55
N MET A 47 4.64 -0.24 8.61
CA MET A 47 3.90 -0.40 7.35
C MET A 47 2.85 -1.49 7.51
N THR A 48 1.60 -1.16 7.21
CA THR A 48 0.47 -2.10 7.25
C THR A 48 -0.10 -2.28 5.84
N ASP A 49 -0.35 -3.53 5.45
CA ASP A 49 -1.02 -3.86 4.19
C ASP A 49 -2.51 -3.53 4.29
N LEU A 50 -3.02 -2.66 3.42
CA LEU A 50 -4.44 -2.31 3.41
C LEU A 50 -5.33 -3.50 3.08
N ASN A 51 -4.84 -4.50 2.35
CA ASN A 51 -5.57 -5.74 2.07
C ASN A 51 -5.85 -6.57 3.32
N SER A 52 -5.10 -6.34 4.41
CA SER A 52 -5.35 -7.00 5.70
C SER A 52 -6.40 -6.27 6.56
N LEU A 53 -6.77 -5.03 6.19
CA LEU A 53 -7.63 -4.16 6.98
C LEU A 53 -9.08 -4.07 6.45
N VAL A 54 -9.35 -4.64 5.28
CA VAL A 54 -10.67 -4.57 4.64
C VAL A 54 -11.07 -5.92 4.05
N ASP A 55 -12.37 -6.21 4.09
CA ASP A 55 -12.95 -7.34 3.38
C ASP A 55 -13.21 -6.94 1.91
N LEU A 56 -12.46 -7.55 0.99
CA LEU A 56 -12.65 -7.36 -0.45
C LEU A 56 -13.48 -8.50 -1.06
N PRO A 57 -14.21 -8.25 -2.16
CA PRO A 57 -14.77 -9.32 -2.96
C PRO A 57 -13.70 -10.35 -3.34
N GLN A 58 -14.09 -11.62 -3.41
CA GLN A 58 -13.16 -12.69 -3.77
C GLN A 58 -12.45 -12.40 -5.08
N GLY A 59 -11.10 -12.49 -5.06
CA GLY A 59 -10.28 -12.26 -6.23
C GLY A 59 -10.00 -10.78 -6.54
N MET A 60 -10.19 -9.87 -5.59
CA MET A 60 -9.74 -8.47 -5.69
C MET A 60 -8.57 -8.20 -4.75
N VAL A 61 -7.67 -7.32 -5.15
CA VAL A 61 -6.53 -6.84 -4.34
C VAL A 61 -6.35 -5.34 -4.52
N LEU A 62 -6.15 -4.61 -3.42
CA LEU A 62 -5.73 -3.22 -3.40
C LEU A 62 -4.24 -3.13 -3.70
N VAL A 63 -3.91 -2.50 -4.82
CA VAL A 63 -2.52 -2.42 -5.32
C VAL A 63 -1.87 -1.07 -5.09
N LYS A 64 -2.68 -0.02 -4.94
CA LYS A 64 -2.17 1.34 -4.72
C LYS A 64 -3.15 2.17 -3.91
N ALA A 65 -2.69 2.74 -2.79
CA ALA A 65 -3.38 3.83 -2.11
C ALA A 65 -2.94 5.17 -2.72
N MET A 66 -3.90 5.98 -3.13
CA MET A 66 -3.67 7.20 -3.92
C MET A 66 -3.63 8.47 -3.06
N ASP A 67 -4.49 8.54 -2.05
CA ASP A 67 -4.77 9.75 -1.29
C ASP A 67 -5.25 9.40 0.12
N ILE A 68 -4.90 10.22 1.12
CA ILE A 68 -5.32 10.07 2.51
C ILE A 68 -5.76 11.42 3.08
N ASN A 69 -6.90 11.45 3.77
CA ASN A 69 -7.29 12.65 4.51
C ASN A 69 -6.89 12.59 6.00
N ASN A 70 -7.02 13.72 6.69
CA ASN A 70 -6.67 13.85 8.12
C ASN A 70 -7.51 13.00 9.08
N ARG A 71 -8.54 12.29 8.60
CA ARG A 71 -9.30 11.30 9.38
C ARG A 71 -8.80 9.86 9.15
N GLY A 72 -7.75 9.68 8.37
CA GLY A 72 -7.22 8.35 8.01
C GLY A 72 -8.05 7.63 6.94
N GLN A 73 -8.94 8.33 6.23
CA GLN A 73 -9.69 7.72 5.13
C GLN A 73 -8.83 7.73 3.87
N VAL A 74 -8.85 6.61 3.14
CA VAL A 74 -7.95 6.37 1.99
C VAL A 74 -8.77 6.10 0.74
N ILE A 75 -8.37 6.71 -0.38
CA ILE A 75 -8.80 6.29 -1.72
C ILE A 75 -7.75 5.32 -2.27
N ALA A 76 -8.17 4.15 -2.72
CA ALA A 76 -7.27 3.11 -3.22
C ALA A 76 -7.82 2.44 -4.50
N ILE A 77 -6.90 1.92 -5.31
CA ILE A 77 -7.19 1.19 -6.54
C ILE A 77 -7.16 -0.30 -6.23
N ALA A 78 -8.27 -0.99 -6.54
CA ALA A 78 -8.36 -2.44 -6.52
C ALA A 78 -8.33 -3.01 -7.94
N ILE A 79 -7.73 -4.18 -8.11
CA ILE A 79 -7.73 -4.93 -9.37
C ILE A 79 -8.09 -6.40 -9.12
N PRO A 80 -8.56 -7.14 -10.15
CA PRO A 80 -8.68 -8.59 -10.07
C PRO A 80 -7.31 -9.29 -9.94
N THR A 81 -7.22 -10.30 -9.06
CA THR A 81 -6.00 -11.12 -8.84
C THR A 81 -5.66 -12.03 -10.02
N THR A 82 -6.59 -12.21 -10.96
CA THR A 82 -6.42 -13.03 -12.17
C THR A 82 -5.73 -12.30 -13.32
N ILE A 83 -5.38 -11.02 -13.16
CA ILE A 83 -4.62 -10.27 -14.18
C ILE A 83 -3.14 -10.70 -14.07
N PRO A 84 -2.58 -11.50 -15.02
CA PRO A 84 -1.31 -12.21 -14.81
C PRO A 84 -0.05 -11.34 -14.86
N ASN A 85 -0.18 -10.03 -15.12
CA ASN A 85 0.92 -9.23 -15.69
C ASN A 85 1.22 -7.92 -14.94
N LEU A 86 0.83 -7.76 -13.67
CA LEU A 86 1.33 -6.66 -12.84
C LEU A 86 2.54 -7.08 -12.00
N LYS A 87 3.44 -7.84 -12.63
CA LYS A 87 4.83 -7.85 -12.19
C LYS A 87 5.44 -6.50 -12.65
N PRO A 88 6.16 -5.78 -11.78
CA PRO A 88 6.80 -4.51 -12.13
C PRO A 88 7.70 -4.70 -13.33
N MET A 89 7.75 -3.69 -14.21
CA MET A 89 8.93 -3.53 -15.05
C MET A 89 10.16 -3.33 -14.13
N PRO A 90 11.30 -3.96 -14.45
CA PRO A 90 12.51 -3.92 -13.62
C PRO A 90 13.05 -2.50 -13.41
#